data_AF-A0A8T4T791-F1
#
_entry.id   AF-A0A8T4T791-F1
#
_cell.length_a   1.000
_cell.length_b   1.000
_cell.length_c   1.000
_cell.angle_alpha   90.00
_cell.angle_beta   90.00
_cell.angle_gamma   90.00
#
_symmetry.space_group_name_H-M   'P 1'
#
loop_
_entity.id
_entity.type
_entity.pdbx_description
1 polymer ?
#
loop_
_entity_poly.entity_id
_entity_poly.type
_entity_poly.pdbx_seq_one_letter_code
_entity_poly.pdbx_strand_id
1 'polypeptide(L)'
;MAETPFSPEQLQRLTEISKLPPEEQKKILPDFLKTLSPEQIKYLQEQQGQTAKQGSSCPFCLIVQKKLDAVVLYEDYMVMAVLDIRPATKGHTVLFPKQHIADFSSLQGEQSNKLFSLAHTVTGVLENLEGCEGTNLFVANGTLAGQTVDHVLLHVIPRYKDDGVSLTWQGKPASQESLQQLQQQIAPQLSSLEQKASEPQPSTPPNTKTSSSDLLEENTDEPFADF
;
A
#
# COMPACT_ATOMS: atom_id res chain seq x y z
N MET A 1 14.58 9.31 -0.95
CA MET A 1 13.98 8.11 -1.55
C MET A 1 14.19 6.99 -0.53
N ALA A 2 13.15 6.51 0.15
CA ALA A 2 13.32 5.36 1.04
C ALA A 2 13.47 4.13 0.14
N GLU A 3 14.71 3.69 -0.04
CA GLU A 3 15.01 2.44 -0.73
C GLU A 3 14.48 1.29 0.14
N THR A 4 13.79 0.35 -0.50
CA THR A 4 13.35 -0.88 0.13
C THR A 4 14.52 -1.56 0.85
N PRO A 5 14.37 -2.10 2.07
CA PRO A 5 15.50 -2.68 2.80
C PRO A 5 15.99 -4.01 2.18
N PHE A 6 15.42 -4.44 1.06
CA PHE A 6 15.69 -5.73 0.40
C PHE A 6 16.58 -5.56 -0.83
N SER A 7 17.45 -6.53 -1.05
CA SER A 7 18.18 -6.63 -2.32
C SER A 7 17.24 -7.03 -3.48
N PRO A 8 17.60 -6.75 -4.74
CA PRO A 8 16.82 -7.20 -5.90
C PRO A 8 16.55 -8.71 -5.91
N GLU A 9 17.51 -9.53 -5.47
CA GLU A 9 17.36 -10.98 -5.35
C GLU A 9 16.35 -11.37 -4.27
N GLN A 10 16.36 -10.69 -3.12
CA GLN A 10 15.39 -10.91 -2.04
C GLN A 10 13.97 -10.50 -2.47
N LEU A 11 13.82 -9.39 -3.21
CA LEU A 11 12.55 -8.95 -3.77
C LEU A 11 12.00 -9.94 -4.79
N GLN A 12 12.86 -10.45 -5.66
CA GLN A 12 12.49 -11.49 -6.61
C GLN A 12 12.02 -12.73 -5.87
N ARG A 13 12.75 -13.17 -4.84
CA ARG A 13 12.39 -14.36 -4.07
C ARG A 13 11.07 -14.19 -3.30
N LEU A 14 10.85 -13.04 -2.68
CA LEU A 14 9.57 -12.70 -2.04
C LEU A 14 8.42 -12.73 -3.04
N THR A 15 8.64 -12.22 -4.25
CA THR A 15 7.67 -12.24 -5.34
C THR A 15 7.34 -13.66 -5.78
N GLU A 16 8.35 -14.51 -5.96
CA GLU A 16 8.17 -15.93 -6.28
C GLU A 16 7.35 -16.64 -5.21
N ILE A 17 7.72 -16.48 -3.94
CA ILE A 17 7.00 -17.09 -2.81
C ILE A 17 5.54 -16.61 -2.80
N SER A 18 5.29 -15.31 -3.00
CA SER A 18 3.94 -14.74 -2.97
C SER A 18 2.96 -15.34 -4.00
N LYS A 19 3.49 -15.91 -5.09
CA LYS A 19 2.71 -16.53 -6.17
C LYS A 19 2.38 -17.99 -5.93
N LEU A 20 3.02 -18.64 -4.95
CA LEU A 20 2.80 -20.06 -4.66
C LEU A 20 1.48 -20.30 -3.92
N PRO A 21 0.92 -21.52 -3.94
CA PRO A 21 -0.22 -21.88 -3.10
C PRO A 21 0.08 -21.68 -1.60
N PRO A 22 -0.91 -21.32 -0.76
CA PRO A 22 -0.69 -21.05 0.67
C PRO A 22 0.05 -22.17 1.42
N GLU A 23 -0.20 -23.43 1.07
CA GLU A 23 0.43 -24.59 1.69
C GLU A 23 1.92 -24.74 1.33
N GLU A 24 2.33 -24.26 0.15
CA GLU A 24 3.73 -24.22 -0.26
C GLU A 24 4.46 -23.01 0.33
N GLN A 25 3.78 -21.86 0.39
CA GLN A 25 4.30 -20.67 1.07
C GLN A 25 4.68 -21.00 2.52
N LYS A 26 3.81 -21.70 3.26
CA LYS A 26 4.07 -22.12 4.65
C LYS A 26 5.32 -22.99 4.80
N LYS A 27 5.70 -23.75 3.77
CA LYS A 27 6.91 -24.61 3.80
C LYS A 27 8.18 -23.81 3.54
N ILE A 28 8.14 -22.86 2.62
CA ILE A 28 9.34 -22.16 2.11
C ILE A 28 9.61 -20.88 2.90
N LEU A 29 8.55 -20.15 3.28
CA LEU A 29 8.65 -18.85 3.92
C LEU A 29 9.45 -18.90 5.23
N PRO A 30 9.32 -19.90 6.14
CA PRO A 30 10.11 -19.94 7.37
C PRO A 30 11.63 -19.97 7.13
N ASP A 31 12.09 -20.75 6.16
CA ASP A 31 13.51 -20.85 5.83
C ASP A 31 14.02 -19.60 5.12
N PHE A 32 13.20 -19.00 4.25
CA PHE A 32 13.53 -17.71 3.64
C PHE A 32 13.60 -16.58 4.68
N LEU A 33 12.66 -16.50 5.62
CA LEU A 33 12.67 -15.47 6.68
C LEU A 33 13.92 -15.53 7.57
N LYS A 34 14.51 -16.72 7.78
CA LYS A 34 15.81 -16.86 8.50
C LYS A 34 16.98 -16.20 7.77
N THR A 35 16.86 -15.97 6.46
CA THR A 35 17.89 -15.30 5.65
C THR A 35 17.81 -13.77 5.71
N LEU A 36 16.75 -13.22 6.32
CA LEU A 36 16.51 -11.80 6.40
C LEU A 36 17.01 -11.19 7.72
N SER A 37 17.36 -9.90 7.69
CA SER A 37 17.72 -9.16 8.89
C SER A 37 16.49 -8.92 9.79
N PRO A 38 16.68 -8.65 11.10
CA PRO A 38 15.56 -8.28 11.99
C PRO A 38 14.77 -7.07 11.50
N GLU A 39 15.43 -6.10 10.86
CA GLU A 39 14.78 -4.91 10.27
C GLU A 39 13.91 -5.29 9.07
N GLN A 40 14.40 -6.17 8.19
CA GLN A 40 13.64 -6.69 7.05
C GLN A 40 12.43 -7.51 7.51
N ILE A 41 12.59 -8.34 8.55
CA ILE A 41 11.49 -9.12 9.14
C ILE A 41 10.45 -8.19 9.75
N LYS A 42 10.88 -7.19 10.52
CA LYS A 42 9.99 -6.17 11.10
C LYS A 42 9.23 -5.44 10.00
N TYR A 43 9.90 -5.05 8.92
CA TYR A 43 9.27 -4.44 7.75
C TYR A 43 8.17 -5.35 7.18
N LEU A 44 8.44 -6.64 6.92
CA LEU A 44 7.41 -7.57 6.42
C LEU A 44 6.24 -7.74 7.40
N GLN A 45 6.54 -7.80 8.70
CA GLN A 45 5.52 -7.94 9.74
C GLN A 45 4.63 -6.70 9.85
N GLU A 46 5.18 -5.49 9.68
CA GLU A 46 4.41 -4.24 9.63
C GLU A 46 3.50 -4.21 8.39
N GLN A 47 3.99 -4.68 7.23
CA GLN A 47 3.19 -4.80 6.01
C GLN A 47 2.07 -5.84 6.16
N GLN A 48 2.32 -6.97 6.84
CA GLN A 48 1.34 -8.03 7.07
C GLN A 48 0.33 -7.69 8.19
N GLY A 49 0.76 -7.08 9.29
CA GLY A 49 -0.06 -6.81 10.48
C GLY A 49 -1.21 -5.83 10.25
N GLN A 50 -1.11 -4.98 9.23
CA GLN A 50 -2.18 -4.03 8.85
C GLN A 50 -3.25 -4.65 7.93
N THR A 51 -3.00 -5.83 7.32
CA THR A 51 -4.02 -6.53 6.53
C THR A 51 -5.13 -7.17 7.38
N ALA A 52 -4.86 -7.45 8.67
CA ALA A 52 -5.76 -8.20 9.53
C ALA A 52 -6.58 -7.34 10.51
N LYS A 53 -6.10 -6.15 10.92
CA LYS A 53 -6.66 -5.42 12.06
C LYS A 53 -7.77 -4.41 11.73
N GLN A 54 -7.98 -4.05 10.46
CA GLN A 54 -9.03 -3.11 10.03
C GLN A 54 -9.83 -3.49 8.76
N GLY A 55 -9.53 -4.63 8.12
CA GLY A 55 -10.03 -4.97 6.78
C GLY A 55 -10.95 -6.19 6.68
N SER A 56 -11.60 -6.65 7.76
CA SER A 56 -12.40 -7.89 7.72
C SER A 56 -13.59 -7.85 6.74
N SER A 57 -14.08 -6.66 6.38
CA SER A 57 -15.12 -6.43 5.38
C SER A 57 -14.61 -5.83 4.06
N CYS A 58 -13.32 -5.49 3.93
CA CYS A 58 -12.80 -4.89 2.71
C CYS A 58 -12.69 -5.95 1.60
N PRO A 59 -13.34 -5.77 0.43
CA PRO A 59 -13.31 -6.76 -0.64
C PRO A 59 -11.90 -6.99 -1.18
N PHE A 60 -11.05 -5.96 -1.23
CA PHE A 60 -9.67 -6.10 -1.70
C PHE A 60 -8.79 -6.87 -0.71
N CYS A 61 -8.97 -6.68 0.60
CA CYS A 61 -8.33 -7.53 1.60
C CYS A 61 -8.77 -8.99 1.48
N LEU A 62 -10.06 -9.24 1.18
CA LEU A 62 -10.56 -10.59 0.95
C LEU A 62 -9.97 -11.21 -0.33
N ILE A 63 -9.75 -10.43 -1.39
CA ILE A 63 -9.04 -10.87 -2.60
C ILE A 63 -7.59 -11.24 -2.26
N VAL A 64 -6.87 -10.40 -1.50
CA VAL A 64 -5.49 -10.70 -1.05
C VAL A 64 -5.45 -12.00 -0.24
N GLN A 65 -6.43 -12.21 0.64
CA GLN A 65 -6.58 -13.42 1.44
C GLN A 65 -7.11 -14.63 0.65
N LYS A 66 -7.37 -14.49 -0.65
CA LYS A 66 -7.95 -15.53 -1.52
C LYS A 66 -9.31 -16.06 -1.02
N LYS A 67 -10.08 -15.20 -0.33
CA LYS A 67 -11.45 -15.47 0.14
C LYS A 67 -12.52 -14.98 -0.83
N LEU A 68 -12.15 -14.07 -1.73
CA LEU A 68 -13.00 -13.58 -2.81
C LEU A 68 -12.26 -13.77 -4.13
N ASP A 69 -12.95 -14.32 -5.13
CA ASP A 69 -12.36 -14.60 -6.43
C ASP A 69 -12.12 -13.31 -7.23
N ALA A 70 -10.97 -13.23 -7.89
CA ALA A 70 -10.64 -12.14 -8.81
C ALA A 70 -9.80 -12.68 -9.97
N VAL A 71 -9.90 -12.03 -11.13
CA VAL A 71 -9.03 -12.32 -12.28
C VAL A 71 -7.73 -11.54 -12.10
N VAL A 72 -6.73 -12.19 -11.52
CA VAL A 72 -5.42 -11.59 -11.21
C VAL A 72 -4.57 -11.50 -12.47
N LEU A 73 -4.11 -10.29 -12.81
CA LEU A 73 -3.15 -10.03 -13.88
C LEU A 73 -1.71 -10.03 -13.37
N TYR A 74 -1.51 -9.50 -12.17
CA TYR A 74 -0.20 -9.40 -11.53
C TYR A 74 -0.33 -9.46 -10.01
N GLU A 75 0.62 -10.13 -9.38
CA GLU A 75 0.77 -10.13 -7.93
C GLU A 75 2.26 -10.23 -7.58
N ASP A 76 2.67 -9.42 -6.61
CA ASP A 76 3.94 -9.60 -5.90
C ASP A 76 3.76 -9.50 -4.38
N TYR A 77 4.86 -9.24 -3.67
CA TYR A 77 4.85 -9.14 -2.21
C TYR A 77 4.16 -7.88 -1.69
N MET A 78 4.04 -6.81 -2.49
CA MET A 78 3.55 -5.50 -2.06
C MET A 78 2.23 -5.09 -2.72
N VAL A 79 2.04 -5.38 -4.01
CA VAL A 79 0.89 -4.90 -4.80
C VAL A 79 0.24 -6.03 -5.60
N MET A 80 -1.01 -5.79 -5.99
CA MET A 80 -1.79 -6.67 -6.86
C MET A 80 -2.49 -5.86 -7.95
N ALA A 81 -2.67 -6.46 -9.13
CA ALA A 81 -3.49 -5.94 -10.22
C ALA A 81 -4.52 -6.99 -10.62
N VAL A 82 -5.78 -6.60 -10.68
CA VAL A 82 -6.91 -7.47 -11.06
C VAL A 82 -7.80 -6.79 -12.08
N LEU A 83 -8.53 -7.56 -12.89
CA LEU A 83 -9.60 -6.98 -13.71
C LEU A 83 -10.78 -6.54 -12.85
N ASP A 84 -11.33 -5.36 -13.14
CA ASP A 84 -12.54 -4.88 -12.50
C ASP A 84 -13.73 -5.76 -12.88
N ILE A 85 -14.55 -6.15 -11.90
CA ILE A 85 -15.75 -6.98 -12.10
C ILE A 85 -16.90 -6.21 -12.77
N ARG A 86 -16.88 -4.88 -12.70
CA ARG A 86 -17.78 -3.95 -13.40
C ARG A 86 -16.92 -2.99 -14.24
N PRO A 87 -16.30 -3.50 -15.31
CA PRO A 87 -15.35 -2.71 -16.09
C PRO A 87 -16.04 -1.51 -16.74
N ALA A 88 -15.40 -0.34 -16.69
CA ALA A 88 -15.84 0.82 -17.47
C ALA A 88 -15.64 0.56 -18.98
N THR A 89 -14.55 -0.12 -19.32
CA THR A 89 -14.17 -0.53 -20.68
C THR A 89 -13.39 -1.85 -20.64
N LYS A 90 -13.22 -2.48 -21.81
CA LYS A 90 -12.42 -3.71 -21.94
C LYS A 90 -10.98 -3.48 -21.45
N GLY A 91 -10.55 -4.30 -20.50
CA GLY A 91 -9.21 -4.22 -19.90
C GLY A 91 -9.12 -3.31 -18.68
N HIS A 92 -10.24 -2.76 -18.18
CA HIS A 92 -10.26 -2.01 -16.93
C HIS A 92 -9.63 -2.84 -15.80
N THR A 93 -8.48 -2.36 -15.33
CA THR A 93 -7.65 -3.03 -14.32
C THR A 93 -7.56 -2.17 -13.08
N VAL A 94 -7.71 -2.79 -11.90
CA VAL A 94 -7.58 -2.13 -10.60
C VAL A 94 -6.31 -2.61 -9.92
N LEU A 95 -5.43 -1.67 -9.60
CA LEU A 95 -4.17 -1.90 -8.89
C LEU A 95 -4.33 -1.42 -7.45
N PHE A 96 -3.82 -2.19 -6.48
CA PHE A 96 -3.91 -1.84 -5.07
C PHE A 96 -2.76 -2.45 -4.25
N PRO A 97 -2.35 -1.80 -3.14
CA PRO A 97 -1.44 -2.41 -2.20
C PRO A 97 -2.10 -3.63 -1.54
N LYS A 98 -1.32 -4.68 -1.28
CA LYS A 98 -1.79 -5.85 -0.51
C LYS A 98 -2.10 -5.47 0.94
N GLN A 99 -1.35 -4.50 1.47
CA GLN A 99 -1.66 -3.85 2.73
C GLN A 99 -2.94 -3.01 2.61
N HIS A 100 -3.79 -3.07 3.64
CA HIS A 100 -4.95 -2.21 3.72
C HIS A 100 -4.51 -0.78 4.03
N ILE A 101 -4.75 0.13 3.08
CA ILE A 101 -4.48 1.56 3.21
C ILE A 101 -5.71 2.27 2.69
N ALA A 102 -6.41 3.00 3.56
CA ALA A 102 -7.69 3.62 3.20
C ALA A 102 -7.55 4.74 2.19
N ASP A 103 -6.58 5.64 2.41
CA ASP A 103 -6.44 6.87 1.64
C ASP A 103 -5.09 6.94 0.92
N PHE A 104 -5.09 7.54 -0.26
CA PHE A 104 -3.90 7.73 -1.09
C PHE A 104 -2.82 8.54 -0.38
N SER A 105 -3.20 9.54 0.41
CA SER A 105 -2.26 10.35 1.21
C SER A 105 -1.55 9.58 2.31
N SER A 106 -2.03 8.37 2.64
CA SER A 106 -1.45 7.48 3.65
C SER A 106 -0.46 6.48 3.06
N LEU A 107 -0.28 6.47 1.72
CA LEU A 107 0.75 5.67 1.07
C LEU A 107 2.14 6.16 1.48
N GLN A 108 3.02 5.21 1.81
CA GLN A 108 4.44 5.50 1.93
C GLN A 108 5.07 5.64 0.53
N GLY A 109 6.19 6.37 0.45
CA GLY A 109 6.85 6.65 -0.84
C GLY A 109 7.22 5.40 -1.65
N GLU A 110 7.63 4.31 -0.99
CA GLU A 110 7.89 3.04 -1.68
C GLU A 110 6.62 2.44 -2.29
N GLN A 111 5.50 2.48 -1.55
CA GLN A 111 4.22 1.92 -1.97
C GLN A 111 3.62 2.71 -3.13
N SER A 112 3.65 4.04 -3.06
CA SER A 112 3.17 4.89 -4.15
C SER A 112 4.01 4.71 -5.41
N ASN A 113 5.35 4.70 -5.28
CA ASN A 113 6.26 4.45 -6.41
C ASN A 113 6.00 3.09 -7.06
N LYS A 114 5.84 2.04 -6.25
CA LYS A 114 5.58 0.68 -6.74
C LYS A 114 4.24 0.60 -7.47
N LEU A 115 3.19 1.22 -6.92
CA LEU A 115 1.85 1.23 -7.50
C LEU A 115 1.83 1.92 -8.88
N PHE A 116 2.46 3.10 -9.01
CA PHE A 116 2.54 3.81 -10.29
C PHE A 116 3.51 3.15 -11.29
N SER A 117 4.60 2.53 -10.82
CA SER A 117 5.49 1.77 -11.70
C SER A 117 4.78 0.57 -12.31
N LEU A 118 3.95 -0.12 -11.51
CA LEU A 118 3.10 -1.19 -12.03
C LEU A 118 2.05 -0.64 -12.99
N ALA A 119 1.40 0.49 -12.67
CA ALA A 119 0.41 1.12 -13.55
C ALA A 119 1.00 1.50 -14.92
N HIS A 120 2.22 2.04 -14.95
CA HIS A 120 2.94 2.32 -16.18
C HIS A 120 3.14 1.06 -17.02
N THR A 121 3.58 -0.04 -16.39
CA THR A 121 3.77 -1.33 -17.06
C THR A 121 2.46 -1.92 -17.58
N VAL A 122 1.42 -1.93 -16.75
CA VAL A 122 0.09 -2.42 -17.10
C VAL A 122 -0.52 -1.59 -18.23
N THR A 123 -0.35 -0.27 -18.21
CA THR A 123 -0.80 0.63 -19.29
C THR A 123 -0.19 0.23 -20.62
N GLY A 124 1.14 0.08 -20.68
CA GLY A 124 1.81 -0.34 -21.92
C GLY A 124 1.39 -1.71 -22.44
N VAL A 125 0.97 -2.63 -21.56
CA VAL A 125 0.39 -3.92 -21.98
C VAL A 125 -1.02 -3.73 -22.53
N LEU A 126 -1.87 -2.97 -21.83
CA LEU A 126 -3.28 -2.75 -22.19
C LEU A 126 -3.44 -1.94 -23.47
N GLU A 127 -2.48 -1.07 -23.80
CA GLU A 127 -2.48 -0.31 -25.07
C GLU A 127 -2.27 -1.20 -26.30
N ASN A 128 -1.79 -2.43 -26.14
CA ASN A 128 -1.72 -3.41 -27.24
C ASN A 128 -3.07 -4.10 -27.53
N LEU A 129 -4.11 -3.83 -26.74
CA LEU A 129 -5.44 -4.35 -27.02
C LEU A 129 -6.00 -3.70 -28.29
N GLU A 130 -6.54 -4.53 -29.18
CA GLU A 130 -7.13 -4.07 -30.43
C GLU A 130 -8.19 -2.98 -30.20
N GLY A 131 -8.00 -1.84 -30.86
CA GLY A 131 -8.90 -0.68 -30.79
C GLY A 131 -8.68 0.25 -29.60
N CYS A 132 -7.71 -0.03 -28.73
CA CYS A 132 -7.33 0.88 -27.65
C CYS A 132 -6.65 2.13 -28.24
N GLU A 133 -7.14 3.32 -27.91
CA GLU A 133 -6.63 4.61 -28.41
C GLU A 133 -6.07 5.51 -27.29
N GLY A 134 -6.07 5.02 -26.04
CA GLY A 134 -5.49 5.71 -24.90
C GLY A 134 -5.83 5.05 -23.58
N THR A 135 -5.41 5.65 -22.47
CA THR A 135 -5.67 5.11 -21.13
C THR A 135 -5.96 6.24 -20.13
N ASN A 136 -6.90 6.02 -19.21
CA ASN A 136 -7.04 6.86 -18.03
C ASN A 136 -6.46 6.15 -16.80
N LEU A 137 -5.65 6.89 -16.05
CA LEU A 137 -5.25 6.53 -14.70
C LEU A 137 -6.13 7.33 -13.72
N PHE A 138 -6.84 6.63 -12.83
CA PHE A 138 -7.79 7.27 -11.92
C PHE A 138 -7.65 6.73 -10.50
N VAL A 139 -7.56 7.65 -9.54
CA VAL A 139 -7.62 7.36 -8.10
C VAL A 139 -8.70 8.26 -7.52
N ALA A 140 -9.72 7.68 -6.92
CA ALA A 140 -10.66 8.41 -6.09
C ALA A 140 -10.16 8.41 -4.65
N ASN A 141 -9.88 9.59 -4.09
CA ASN A 141 -9.42 9.75 -2.71
C ASN A 141 -10.43 10.58 -1.90
N GLY A 142 -11.20 9.90 -1.05
CA GLY A 142 -12.33 10.42 -0.30
C GLY A 142 -13.68 10.19 -0.98
N THR A 143 -14.74 10.05 -0.19
CA THR A 143 -16.10 9.72 -0.67
C THR A 143 -16.62 10.71 -1.71
N LEU A 144 -16.39 12.02 -1.51
CA LEU A 144 -16.82 13.05 -2.47
C LEU A 144 -16.07 13.00 -3.81
N ALA A 145 -14.86 12.43 -3.82
CA ALA A 145 -14.09 12.20 -5.04
C ALA A 145 -14.51 10.90 -5.75
N GLY A 146 -15.48 10.15 -5.21
CA GLY A 146 -16.00 8.90 -5.77
C GLY A 146 -15.41 7.64 -5.15
N GLN A 147 -14.69 7.73 -4.03
CA GLN A 147 -14.17 6.54 -3.35
C GLN A 147 -15.32 5.74 -2.73
N THR A 148 -15.47 4.48 -3.14
CA THR A 148 -16.55 3.60 -2.67
C THR A 148 -16.08 2.53 -1.68
N VAL A 149 -14.77 2.33 -1.55
CA VAL A 149 -14.15 1.36 -0.64
C VAL A 149 -12.95 2.05 0.00
N ASP A 150 -12.80 1.87 1.31
CA ASP A 150 -11.68 2.40 2.09
C ASP A 150 -10.42 1.56 1.85
N HIS A 151 -9.99 1.47 0.59
CA HIS A 151 -8.74 0.86 0.15
C HIS A 151 -8.26 1.65 -1.06
N VAL A 152 -6.97 2.01 -1.11
CA VAL A 152 -6.41 2.73 -2.26
C VAL A 152 -6.52 1.89 -3.54
N LEU A 153 -7.28 2.39 -4.50
CA LEU A 153 -7.43 1.80 -5.83
C LEU A 153 -6.87 2.75 -6.88
N LEU A 154 -5.92 2.25 -7.67
CA LEU A 154 -5.47 2.89 -8.90
C LEU A 154 -6.08 2.16 -10.09
N HIS A 155 -7.06 2.80 -10.72
CA HIS A 155 -7.71 2.31 -11.91
C HIS A 155 -6.86 2.62 -13.14
N VAL A 156 -6.68 1.63 -14.01
CA VAL A 156 -6.11 1.75 -15.35
C VAL A 156 -7.22 1.37 -16.33
N ILE A 157 -7.76 2.37 -17.03
CA ILE A 157 -8.95 2.25 -17.88
C ILE A 157 -8.55 2.48 -19.33
N PRO A 158 -8.39 1.43 -20.15
CA PRO A 158 -8.16 1.58 -21.59
C PRO A 158 -9.34 2.30 -22.25
N ARG A 159 -9.06 3.19 -23.21
CA ARG A 159 -10.05 4.03 -23.88
C ARG A 159 -10.22 3.61 -25.31
N TYR A 160 -11.47 3.53 -25.73
CA TYR A 160 -11.86 3.13 -27.07
C TYR A 160 -12.74 4.24 -27.64
N LYS A 161 -12.75 4.35 -28.97
CA LYS A 161 -13.66 5.27 -29.64
C LYS A 161 -15.11 4.95 -29.26
N ASP A 162 -15.87 5.98 -28.91
CA ASP A 162 -17.28 5.91 -28.55
C ASP A 162 -17.59 4.98 -27.35
N ASP A 163 -16.64 4.81 -26.42
CA ASP A 163 -16.78 3.92 -25.25
C ASP A 163 -17.75 4.39 -24.15
N GLY A 164 -18.31 5.59 -24.30
CA GLY A 164 -19.28 6.16 -23.36
C GLY A 164 -18.69 6.62 -22.02
N VAL A 165 -17.37 6.52 -21.81
CA VAL A 165 -16.72 7.00 -20.58
C VAL A 165 -16.51 8.51 -20.67
N SER A 166 -17.08 9.24 -19.71
CA SER A 166 -17.01 10.70 -19.64
C SER A 166 -16.23 11.17 -18.40
N LEU A 167 -15.08 11.82 -18.63
CA LEU A 167 -14.30 12.52 -17.62
C LEU A 167 -14.31 14.00 -17.96
N THR A 168 -15.26 14.74 -17.40
CA THR A 168 -15.47 16.15 -17.74
C THR A 168 -15.31 17.04 -16.51
N TRP A 169 -14.54 18.12 -16.65
CA TRP A 169 -14.43 19.18 -15.67
C TRP A 169 -14.83 20.51 -16.31
N GLN A 170 -15.64 21.29 -15.62
CA GLN A 170 -15.96 22.66 -16.02
C GLN A 170 -14.90 23.58 -15.44
N GLY A 171 -13.89 23.91 -16.25
CA GLY A 171 -12.86 24.87 -15.87
C GLY A 171 -13.49 26.22 -15.54
N LYS A 172 -13.16 26.77 -14.37
CA LYS A 172 -13.57 28.12 -13.95
C LYS A 172 -12.39 29.08 -14.16
N PRO A 173 -12.59 30.30 -14.70
CA PRO A 173 -11.51 31.25 -14.84
C PRO A 173 -10.94 31.63 -13.46
N ALA A 174 -9.62 31.78 -13.38
CA ALA A 174 -8.92 32.23 -12.19
C ALA A 174 -7.98 33.39 -12.56
N SER A 175 -7.92 34.42 -11.72
CA SER A 175 -6.99 35.54 -11.92
C SER A 175 -5.58 35.14 -11.50
N GLN A 176 -4.57 35.76 -12.12
CA GLN A 176 -3.18 35.56 -11.75
C GLN A 176 -2.92 35.88 -10.27
N GLU A 177 -3.56 36.93 -9.76
CA GLU A 177 -3.48 37.33 -8.35
C GLU A 177 -4.01 36.22 -7.42
N SER A 178 -5.21 35.68 -7.70
CA SER A 178 -5.79 34.60 -6.89
C SER A 178 -4.92 33.34 -6.93
N LEU A 179 -4.33 33.00 -8.08
CA LEU A 179 -3.40 31.87 -8.20
C LEU A 179 -2.13 32.08 -7.38
N GLN A 180 -1.56 33.29 -7.38
CA GLN A 180 -0.38 33.63 -6.57
C GLN A 180 -0.68 33.59 -5.07
N GLN A 181 -1.86 34.06 -4.65
CA GLN A 181 -2.30 33.96 -3.26
C GLN A 181 -2.40 32.49 -2.81
N LEU A 182 -3.00 31.61 -3.62
CA LEU A 182 -3.03 30.18 -3.32
C LEU A 182 -1.63 29.56 -3.29
N GLN A 183 -0.75 29.93 -4.22
CA GLN A 183 0.63 29.44 -4.24
C GLN A 183 1.35 29.76 -2.92
N GLN A 184 1.23 30.99 -2.41
CA GLN A 184 1.86 31.41 -1.16
C GLN A 184 1.36 30.60 0.05
N GLN A 185 0.12 30.09 0.00
CA GLN A 185 -0.45 29.25 1.05
C GLN A 185 0.03 27.79 0.97
N ILE A 186 0.16 27.25 -0.24
CA ILE A 186 0.39 25.81 -0.46
C ILE A 186 1.88 25.48 -0.57
N ALA A 187 2.65 26.27 -1.33
CA ALA A 187 4.04 25.94 -1.67
C ALA A 187 4.96 25.74 -0.45
N PRO A 188 4.90 26.57 0.62
CA PRO A 188 5.74 26.36 1.80
C PRO A 188 5.51 25.01 2.49
N GLN A 189 4.26 24.53 2.49
CA GLN A 189 3.90 23.25 3.08
C GLN A 189 4.53 22.09 2.29
N LEU A 190 4.56 22.18 0.96
CA LEU A 190 5.18 21.17 0.10
C LEU A 190 6.71 21.12 0.26
N SER A 191 7.39 22.26 0.34
CA SER A 191 8.86 22.30 0.51
C SER A 191 9.32 21.72 1.84
N SER A 192 8.50 21.80 2.91
CA SER A 192 8.82 21.16 4.19
C SER A 192 8.73 19.62 4.16
N LEU A 193 8.04 19.04 3.18
CA LEU A 193 7.95 17.58 3.02
C LEU A 193 9.24 16.98 2.47
N GLU A 194 9.97 17.73 1.64
CA GLU A 194 11.27 17.31 1.09
C GLU A 194 12.34 17.18 2.18
N GLN A 195 12.28 18.02 3.22
CA GLN A 195 13.21 17.99 4.36
C GLN A 195 12.92 16.82 5.31
N LYS A 196 11.65 16.53 5.59
CA LYS A 196 11.24 15.43 6.47
C LYS A 196 11.51 14.04 5.88
N ALA A 197 11.64 13.94 4.55
CA ALA A 197 12.07 12.72 3.86
C ALA A 197 13.60 12.48 3.93
N SER A 198 14.37 13.42 4.49
CA SER A 198 15.83 13.36 4.62
C SER A 198 16.35 13.21 6.06
N GLU A 199 15.48 13.33 7.07
CA GLU A 199 15.85 13.08 8.46
C GLU A 199 15.84 11.57 8.73
N PRO A 200 16.95 10.97 9.22
CA PRO A 200 16.92 9.61 9.72
C PRO A 200 15.92 9.56 10.87
N GLN A 201 14.97 8.63 10.79
CA GLN A 201 14.03 8.35 11.88
C GLN A 201 14.83 8.19 13.19
N PRO A 202 14.40 8.79 14.30
CA PRO A 202 15.12 8.68 15.57
C PRO A 202 15.28 7.20 15.90
N SER A 203 16.54 6.76 15.97
CA SER A 203 16.89 5.42 16.42
C SER A 203 16.22 5.20 17.78
N THR A 204 15.49 4.10 17.90
CA THR A 204 14.97 3.61 19.18
C THR A 204 16.09 3.71 20.23
N PRO A 205 15.83 4.33 21.40
CA PRO A 205 16.84 4.43 22.44
C PRO A 205 17.31 3.02 22.83
N PRO A 206 18.61 2.83 23.11
CA PRO A 206 19.14 1.53 23.47
C PRO A 206 18.44 1.06 24.75
N ASN A 207 17.86 -0.14 24.66
CA ASN A 207 17.23 -0.84 25.76
C ASN A 207 18.27 -1.05 26.86
N THR A 208 18.24 -0.21 27.91
CA THR A 208 19.05 -0.40 29.10
C THR A 208 18.53 -1.64 29.80
N LYS A 209 19.32 -2.71 29.72
CA LYS A 209 19.20 -3.89 30.57
C LYS A 209 19.13 -3.41 32.03
N THR A 210 17.95 -3.46 32.63
CA THR A 210 17.83 -3.53 34.08
C THR A 210 18.15 -4.97 34.45
N SER A 211 19.38 -5.14 34.93
CA SER A 211 19.88 -6.35 35.56
C SER A 211 18.98 -6.69 36.75
N SER A 212 18.54 -7.93 36.79
CA SER A 212 17.90 -8.59 37.91
C SER A 212 18.87 -8.73 39.08
N SER A 213 18.86 -7.76 39.98
CA SER A 213 19.39 -7.85 41.35
C SER A 213 18.91 -6.61 42.09
N ASP A 214 18.41 -6.79 43.31
CA ASP A 214 17.94 -5.75 44.25
C ASP A 214 16.45 -5.47 44.20
N LEU A 215 15.65 -6.41 44.73
CA LEU A 215 14.52 -6.14 45.64
C LEU A 215 14.21 -7.45 46.39
N LEU A 216 15.05 -7.77 47.37
CA LEU A 216 14.67 -8.55 48.54
C LEU A 216 14.61 -7.58 49.72
N GLU A 217 13.77 -7.92 50.70
CA GLU A 217 13.40 -7.18 51.93
C GLU A 217 12.13 -6.31 51.72
N GLU A 218 10.98 -6.53 52.38
CA GLU A 218 10.68 -7.22 53.64
C GLU A 218 9.32 -7.91 53.61
N ASN A 219 9.27 -9.02 54.35
CA ASN A 219 8.13 -9.85 54.68
C ASN A 219 7.56 -9.36 56.02
N THR A 220 6.29 -9.00 56.12
CA THR A 220 5.51 -9.16 57.37
C THR A 220 4.02 -9.32 57.07
N ASP A 221 3.50 -10.44 57.58
CA ASP A 221 2.14 -10.68 58.09
C ASP A 221 0.93 -10.83 57.13
N GLU A 222 0.58 -12.12 56.95
CA GLU A 222 -0.77 -12.70 56.73
C GLU A 222 -1.88 -12.13 57.67
N PRO A 223 -3.21 -12.45 57.56
CA PRO A 223 -3.85 -13.59 56.84
C PRO A 223 -5.19 -13.33 56.08
N PHE A 224 -5.53 -14.27 55.18
CA PHE A 224 -6.87 -14.83 54.83
C PHE A 224 -8.10 -13.93 54.55
N ALA A 225 -8.75 -14.15 53.39
CA ALA A 225 -10.19 -14.49 53.29
C ALA A 225 -10.62 -14.89 51.86
N ASP A 226 -11.44 -15.95 51.81
CA ASP A 226 -11.99 -16.69 50.66
C ASP A 226 -12.94 -15.92 49.73
N PHE A 227 -12.90 -16.21 48.42
CA PHE A 227 -13.97 -16.80 47.56
C PHE A 227 -13.70 -16.60 46.06
#